data_AF-A0A1E1WYI3-F1
#
_entry.id   AF-A0A1E1WYI3-F1
#
_cell.length_a   1.000
_cell.length_b   1.000
_cell.length_c   1.000
_cell.angle_alpha   90.00
_cell.angle_beta   90.00
_cell.angle_gamma   90.00
#
_symmetry.space_group_name_H-M   'P 1'
#
loop_
_entity.id
_entity.type
_entity.pdbx_description
1 polymer ?
#
loop_
_entity_poly.entity_id
_entity_poly.type
_entity_poly.pdbx_seq_one_letter_code
_entity_poly.pdbx_strand_id
1 'polypeptide(L)'
;MDPSKLPHSHTGGVRPMNIEGRFGNERARLSGEFTDADRAWRKKWLEAQHLSPNEPRKVPELERALKNPFRRFYRYPMDALFGRLEPLLGPTWTPPLRWAIPKMFFVYVTGLVLMYNYKYNPHTWQRHSGLLVRTGRSAVYPGDPEWPKPSDRSIPSDYANCGFKDRDVLRDRI
;
A
#
# COMPACT_ATOMS: atom_id res chain seq x y z
N MET A 1 -28.13 21.59 -9.38
CA MET A 1 -26.76 21.66 -9.92
C MET A 1 -26.37 20.26 -10.33
N ASP A 2 -25.98 20.06 -11.59
CA ASP A 2 -25.55 18.77 -12.12
C ASP A 2 -24.09 18.51 -11.67
N PRO A 3 -23.80 17.47 -10.86
CA PRO A 3 -22.48 17.25 -10.27
C PRO A 3 -21.39 16.98 -11.32
N SER A 4 -21.78 16.57 -12.54
CA SER A 4 -20.87 16.38 -13.67
C SER A 4 -20.27 17.69 -14.22
N LYS A 5 -20.92 18.83 -13.94
CA LYS A 5 -20.51 20.17 -14.40
C LYS A 5 -19.66 20.93 -13.38
N LEU A 6 -19.46 20.38 -12.19
CA LEU A 6 -18.59 21.00 -11.19
C LEU A 6 -17.13 20.74 -11.56
N PRO A 7 -16.25 21.74 -11.49
CA PRO A 7 -14.83 21.52 -11.70
C PRO A 7 -14.30 20.54 -10.66
N HIS A 8 -13.52 19.56 -11.11
CA HIS A 8 -12.94 18.51 -10.28
C HIS A 8 -11.78 19.08 -9.43
N SER A 9 -12.10 19.89 -8.42
CA SER A 9 -11.16 20.35 -7.41
C SER A 9 -11.74 20.15 -6.01
N HIS A 10 -10.87 20.01 -5.00
CA HIS A 10 -11.27 19.81 -3.59
C HIS A 10 -12.18 20.91 -3.04
N THR A 11 -12.25 22.05 -3.74
CA THR A 11 -12.95 23.27 -3.36
C THR A 11 -13.94 23.72 -4.46
N GLY A 12 -14.29 22.84 -5.40
CA GLY A 12 -15.27 23.15 -6.44
C GLY A 12 -14.89 24.33 -7.34
N GLY A 13 -13.59 24.48 -7.64
CA GLY A 13 -13.02 25.51 -8.52
C GLY A 13 -12.54 26.78 -7.81
N VAL A 14 -12.77 26.91 -6.50
CA VAL A 14 -12.34 28.08 -5.71
C VAL A 14 -10.95 27.85 -5.12
N ARG A 15 -10.06 28.84 -5.08
CA ARG A 15 -8.76 28.66 -4.41
C ARG A 15 -8.97 28.53 -2.89
N PRO A 16 -8.50 27.45 -2.23
CA PRO A 16 -8.57 27.35 -0.78
C PRO A 16 -7.79 28.51 -0.15
N MET A 17 -8.43 29.26 0.74
CA MET A 17 -7.81 30.35 1.49
C MET A 17 -7.65 29.93 2.95
N ASN A 18 -6.46 30.13 3.51
CA ASN A 18 -6.21 29.89 4.93
C ASN A 18 -6.85 31.03 5.74
N ILE A 19 -7.67 30.68 6.74
CA ILE A 19 -8.35 31.62 7.64
C ILE A 19 -7.33 32.31 8.57
N GLU A 20 -6.17 31.70 8.78
CA GLU A 20 -5.05 32.26 9.55
C GLU A 20 -4.50 33.58 8.96
N GLY A 21 -4.73 33.83 7.66
CA GLY A 21 -4.29 35.03 6.96
C GLY A 21 -2.77 35.12 6.73
N ARG A 22 -2.30 36.29 6.30
CA ARG A 22 -0.89 36.57 5.99
C ARG A 22 0.04 36.35 7.20
N PHE A 23 -0.46 36.66 8.39
CA PHE A 23 0.30 36.57 9.64
C PHE A 23 0.42 35.14 10.18
N GLY A 24 -0.05 34.11 9.46
CA GLY A 24 0.37 32.73 9.74
C GLY A 24 1.88 32.56 9.63
N ASN A 25 2.52 33.25 8.67
CA ASN A 25 3.98 33.22 8.52
C ASN A 25 4.66 34.16 9.53
N GLU A 26 5.62 33.63 10.30
CA GLU A 26 6.37 34.37 11.32
C GLU A 26 7.13 35.56 10.73
N ARG A 27 7.70 35.42 9.53
CA ARG A 27 8.43 36.51 8.86
C ARG A 27 7.55 37.72 8.56
N ALA A 28 6.29 37.47 8.20
CA ALA A 28 5.33 38.55 7.95
C ALA A 28 4.91 39.27 9.23
N ARG A 29 5.11 38.67 10.42
CA ARG A 29 4.88 39.35 11.70
C ARG A 29 6.04 40.27 12.07
N LEU A 30 7.23 39.99 11.55
CA LEU A 30 8.45 40.77 11.80
C LEU A 30 8.60 41.98 10.86
N SER A 31 7.75 42.12 9.84
CA SER A 31 7.87 43.19 8.84
C SER A 31 7.44 44.58 9.32
N GLY A 32 7.16 44.76 10.61
CA GLY A 32 6.71 46.03 11.20
C GLY A 32 5.22 46.37 10.97
N GLU A 33 4.57 45.72 10.00
CA GLU A 33 3.15 45.87 9.67
C GLU A 33 2.22 45.10 10.62
N PHE A 34 2.75 44.43 11.65
CA PHE A 34 1.97 43.64 12.58
C PHE A 34 1.40 44.52 13.69
N THR A 35 0.15 44.94 13.49
CA THR A 35 -0.53 45.88 14.39
C THR A 35 -1.05 45.18 15.66
N ASP A 36 -1.45 45.97 16.65
CA ASP A 36 -2.05 45.45 17.88
C ASP A 36 -3.39 44.73 17.62
N ALA A 37 -4.15 45.17 16.61
CA ALA A 37 -5.37 44.52 16.17
C ALA A 37 -5.08 43.11 15.63
N ASP A 38 -4.04 42.97 14.81
CA ASP A 38 -3.60 41.67 14.27
C ASP A 38 -3.11 40.73 15.38
N ARG A 39 -2.46 41.28 16.41
CA ARG A 39 -2.04 40.51 17.60
C ARG A 39 -3.23 39.98 18.39
N ALA A 40 -4.26 40.80 18.59
CA ALA A 40 -5.50 40.36 19.23
C ALA A 40 -6.21 39.28 18.41
N TRP A 41 -6.24 39.41 17.08
CA TRP A 41 -6.78 38.37 16.20
C TRP A 41 -5.99 37.07 16.28
N ARG A 42 -4.65 37.14 16.28
CA ARG A 42 -3.79 35.97 16.43
C ARG A 42 -4.02 35.25 17.75
N LYS A 43 -4.19 36.00 18.85
CA LYS A 43 -4.52 35.41 20.16
C LYS A 43 -5.83 34.63 20.09
N LYS A 44 -6.89 35.23 19.52
CA LYS A 44 -8.18 34.55 19.30
C LYS A 44 -8.02 33.30 18.43
N TRP A 45 -7.24 33.37 17.35
CA TRP A 45 -6.98 32.24 16.47
C TRP A 45 -6.28 31.09 17.20
N LEU A 46 -5.24 31.39 17.98
CA LEU A 46 -4.50 30.40 18.78
C LEU A 46 -5.40 29.78 19.84
N GLU A 47 -6.21 30.58 20.52
CA GLU A 47 -7.20 30.09 21.49
C GLU A 47 -8.21 29.14 20.83
N ALA A 48 -8.65 29.46 19.61
CA ALA A 48 -9.55 28.61 18.82
C ALA A 48 -8.93 27.28 18.36
N GLN A 49 -7.60 27.13 18.41
CA GLN A 49 -6.95 25.84 18.12
C GLN A 49 -6.98 24.87 19.31
N HIS A 50 -7.37 25.32 20.52
CA HIS A 50 -7.53 24.41 21.64
C HIS A 50 -8.75 23.51 21.40
N LEU A 51 -8.50 22.22 21.21
CA LEU A 51 -9.55 21.23 21.12
C LEU A 51 -10.29 21.10 22.45
N SER A 52 -11.56 20.69 22.37
CA SER A 52 -12.34 20.43 23.58
C SER A 52 -11.74 19.25 24.35
N PRO A 53 -11.86 19.19 25.70
CA PRO A 53 -11.34 18.07 26.48
C PRO A 53 -11.94 16.70 26.11
N ASN A 54 -13.09 16.71 25.40
CA ASN A 54 -13.76 15.51 24.93
C ASN A 54 -13.18 14.97 23.61
N GLU A 55 -12.27 15.70 22.98
CA GLU A 55 -11.65 15.31 21.72
C GLU A 55 -10.23 14.79 21.96
N PRO A 56 -9.80 13.72 21.27
CA PRO A 56 -10.50 12.98 20.22
C PRO A 56 -11.42 11.87 20.76
N ARG A 57 -12.69 11.87 20.34
CA ARG A 57 -13.67 10.85 20.73
C ARG A 57 -13.59 9.61 19.85
N LYS A 58 -13.16 8.48 20.42
CA LYS A 58 -13.21 7.17 19.75
C LYS A 58 -14.62 6.57 19.90
N VAL A 59 -15.38 6.54 18.80
CA VAL A 59 -16.74 5.96 18.79
C VAL A 59 -16.69 4.54 18.21
N PRO A 60 -16.90 3.49 19.02
CA PRO A 60 -16.79 2.10 18.54
C PRO A 60 -17.89 1.75 17.54
N GLU A 61 -19.05 2.40 17.62
CA GLU A 61 -20.17 2.19 16.69
C GLU A 61 -19.82 2.61 15.25
N LEU A 62 -19.13 3.75 15.09
CA LEU A 62 -18.66 4.20 13.78
C LEU A 62 -17.61 3.25 13.22
N GLU A 63 -16.69 2.79 14.06
CA GLU A 63 -15.69 1.80 13.63
C GLU A 63 -16.34 0.50 13.17
N ARG A 64 -17.41 0.08 13.86
CA ARG A 64 -18.20 -1.07 13.46
C ARG A 64 -18.92 -0.80 12.13
N ALA A 65 -19.65 0.29 12.01
CA ALA A 65 -20.38 0.62 10.78
C ALA A 65 -19.47 0.73 9.55
N LEU A 66 -18.27 1.29 9.71
CA LEU A 66 -17.32 1.52 8.62
C LEU A 66 -16.46 0.29 8.24
N LYS A 67 -16.36 -0.72 9.11
CA LYS A 67 -15.49 -1.88 8.89
C LYS A 67 -16.27 -3.19 8.82
N ASN A 68 -16.15 -3.88 7.69
CA ASN A 68 -16.70 -5.21 7.46
C ASN A 68 -16.15 -6.24 8.49
N PRO A 69 -16.91 -7.30 8.84
CA PRO A 69 -16.47 -8.33 9.79
C PRO A 69 -15.13 -8.97 9.44
N PHE A 70 -14.91 -9.33 8.17
CA PHE A 70 -13.63 -9.86 7.69
C PHE A 70 -12.47 -8.88 7.92
N ARG A 71 -12.72 -7.59 7.70
CA ARG A 71 -11.74 -6.53 7.94
C ARG A 71 -11.38 -6.36 9.40
N ARG A 72 -12.32 -6.63 10.31
CA ARG A 72 -12.05 -6.63 11.74
C ARG A 72 -11.28 -7.88 12.16
N PHE A 73 -11.63 -9.04 11.60
CA PHE A 73 -10.98 -10.30 11.94
C PHE A 73 -9.47 -10.28 11.68
N TYR A 74 -9.02 -9.96 10.46
CA TYR A 74 -7.58 -9.97 10.17
C TYR A 74 -6.81 -8.81 10.84
N ARG A 75 -7.52 -7.75 11.24
CA ARG A 75 -6.92 -6.55 11.88
C ARG A 75 -6.82 -6.69 13.40
N TYR A 76 -7.70 -7.49 14.01
CA TYR A 76 -7.76 -7.75 15.44
C TYR A 76 -6.41 -8.02 16.12
N PRO A 77 -5.54 -8.93 15.64
CA PRO A 77 -4.27 -9.21 16.32
C PRO A 77 -3.36 -7.99 16.40
N MET A 78 -3.35 -7.18 15.33
CA MET A 78 -2.53 -5.97 15.27
C MET A 78 -3.15 -4.84 16.07
N ASP A 79 -4.47 -4.68 16.05
CA ASP A 79 -5.16 -3.70 16.89
C ASP A 79 -4.94 -4.00 18.39
N ALA A 80 -4.94 -5.28 18.80
CA ALA A 80 -4.65 -5.69 20.18
C ALA A 80 -3.19 -5.41 20.60
N LEU A 81 -2.22 -5.69 19.71
CA LEU A 81 -0.81 -5.37 19.93
C LEU A 81 -0.60 -3.85 20.10
N PHE A 82 -1.12 -3.07 19.15
CA PHE A 82 -0.98 -1.61 19.19
C PHE A 82 -1.81 -0.95 20.27
N GLY A 83 -2.90 -1.56 20.74
CA GLY A 83 -3.62 -1.09 21.93
C GLY A 83 -2.77 -1.17 23.19
N ARG A 84 -1.89 -2.17 23.31
CA ARG A 84 -0.93 -2.28 24.42
C ARG A 84 0.29 -1.37 24.26
N LEU A 85 0.70 -1.09 23.02
CA LEU A 85 1.84 -0.21 22.72
C LEU A 85 1.47 1.29 22.68
N GLU A 86 0.18 1.62 22.57
CA GLU A 86 -0.34 2.99 22.53
C GLU A 86 0.19 3.90 23.66
N PRO A 87 0.27 3.49 24.95
CA PRO A 87 0.82 4.35 26.01
C PRO A 87 2.32 4.67 25.85
N LEU A 88 3.08 3.82 25.16
CA LEU A 88 4.51 4.03 24.93
C LEU A 88 4.78 4.88 23.69
N LEU A 89 4.05 4.62 22.60
CA LEU A 89 4.24 5.27 21.30
C LEU A 89 3.57 6.65 21.22
N GLY A 90 2.54 6.88 22.05
CA GLY A 90 1.75 8.10 22.04
C GLY A 90 0.79 8.20 20.84
N PRO A 91 -0.04 9.26 20.82
CA PRO A 91 -1.14 9.40 19.85
C PRO A 91 -0.67 9.72 18.42
N THR A 92 0.53 10.26 18.26
CA THR A 92 1.06 10.69 16.95
C THR A 92 1.63 9.52 16.14
N TRP A 93 2.40 8.64 16.77
CA TRP A 93 3.09 7.52 16.09
C TRP A 93 2.26 6.24 16.02
N THR A 94 1.30 6.05 16.94
CA THR A 94 0.49 4.84 16.97
C THR A 94 -0.32 4.63 15.67
N PRO A 95 -1.05 5.62 15.12
CA PRO A 95 -1.83 5.43 13.89
C PRO A 95 -1.01 5.04 12.64
N PRO A 96 0.12 5.70 12.28
CA PRO A 96 0.89 5.32 11.11
C PRO A 96 1.54 3.93 11.28
N LEU A 97 2.06 3.61 12.47
CA LEU A 97 2.67 2.29 12.72
C LEU A 97 1.63 1.16 12.64
N ARG A 98 0.44 1.37 13.21
CA ARG A 98 -0.69 0.42 13.13
C ARG A 98 -1.12 0.15 11.69
N TRP A 99 -0.91 1.10 10.77
CA TRP A 99 -1.21 0.92 9.35
C TRP A 99 -0.07 0.28 8.56
N ALA A 100 1.18 0.62 8.85
CA ALA A 100 2.36 0.17 8.11
C ALA A 100 2.80 -1.25 8.49
N ILE A 101 2.92 -1.55 9.78
CA ILE A 101 3.48 -2.83 10.27
C ILE A 101 2.70 -4.04 9.75
N PRO A 102 1.35 -4.09 9.83
CA PRO A 102 0.61 -5.25 9.35
C PRO A 102 0.81 -5.49 7.85
N LYS A 103 0.87 -4.42 7.06
CA LYS A 103 1.07 -4.53 5.60
C LYS A 103 2.44 -5.08 5.28
N MET A 104 3.48 -4.56 5.93
CA MET A 104 4.84 -5.07 5.73
C MET A 104 4.96 -6.53 6.16
N PHE A 105 4.33 -6.91 7.26
CA PHE A 105 4.26 -8.30 7.72
C PHE A 105 3.57 -9.20 6.70
N PHE A 106 2.38 -8.83 6.19
CA PHE A 106 1.68 -9.64 5.20
C PHE A 106 2.44 -9.74 3.87
N VAL A 107 3.08 -8.65 3.41
CA VAL A 107 3.92 -8.66 2.21
C VAL A 107 5.10 -9.63 2.40
N TYR A 108 5.77 -9.56 3.55
CA TYR A 108 6.89 -10.43 3.88
C TYR A 108 6.48 -11.91 3.93
N VAL A 109 5.44 -12.24 4.69
CA VAL A 109 4.94 -13.63 4.80
C VAL A 109 4.47 -14.15 3.45
N THR A 110 3.73 -13.36 2.68
CA THR A 110 3.29 -13.75 1.33
C THR A 110 4.50 -14.01 0.42
N GLY A 111 5.51 -13.15 0.47
CA GLY A 111 6.77 -13.33 -0.26
C GLY A 111 7.48 -14.64 0.10
N LEU A 112 7.58 -14.96 1.40
CA LEU A 112 8.15 -16.22 1.86
C LEU A 112 7.35 -17.44 1.36
N VAL A 113 6.02 -17.40 1.45
CA VAL A 113 5.15 -18.49 1.00
C VAL A 113 5.29 -18.71 -0.50
N LEU A 114 5.28 -17.64 -1.31
CA LEU A 114 5.46 -17.72 -2.76
C LEU A 114 6.85 -18.25 -3.13
N MET A 115 7.89 -17.76 -2.47
CA MET A 115 9.27 -18.22 -2.71
C MET A 115 9.46 -19.69 -2.31
N TYR A 116 8.92 -20.09 -1.16
CA TYR A 116 8.95 -21.49 -0.72
C TYR A 116 8.19 -22.39 -1.69
N ASN A 117 7.00 -21.97 -2.15
CA ASN A 117 6.23 -22.72 -3.12
C ASN A 117 6.98 -22.86 -4.46
N TYR A 118 7.54 -21.76 -4.96
CA TYR A 118 8.35 -21.75 -6.18
C TYR A 118 9.55 -22.71 -6.10
N LYS A 119 10.27 -22.71 -4.97
CA LYS A 119 11.49 -23.51 -4.80
C LYS A 119 11.24 -25.00 -4.56
N TYR A 120 10.24 -25.35 -3.76
CA TYR A 120 10.06 -26.73 -3.27
C TYR A 120 8.83 -27.43 -3.82
N ASN A 121 7.89 -26.69 -4.41
CA ASN A 121 6.66 -27.24 -4.98
C ASN A 121 6.46 -26.80 -6.43
N PRO A 122 7.44 -27.05 -7.34
CA PRO A 122 7.26 -26.73 -8.74
C PRO A 122 6.15 -27.59 -9.35
N HIS A 123 5.33 -26.98 -10.22
CA HIS A 123 4.35 -27.71 -11.01
C HIS A 123 5.07 -28.52 -12.09
N THR A 124 5.02 -29.85 -11.97
CA THR A 124 5.63 -30.78 -12.93
C THR A 124 4.58 -31.74 -13.47
N TRP A 125 4.89 -32.44 -14.55
CA TRP A 125 4.00 -33.45 -15.13
C TRP A 125 3.61 -34.56 -14.15
N GLN A 126 4.44 -34.84 -13.13
CA GLN A 126 4.16 -35.83 -12.09
C GLN A 126 3.26 -35.28 -10.98
N ARG A 127 3.23 -33.96 -10.80
CA ARG A 127 2.58 -33.29 -9.67
C ARG A 127 1.82 -32.06 -10.15
N HIS A 128 0.50 -32.19 -10.18
CA HIS A 128 -0.39 -31.09 -10.56
C HIS A 128 -0.55 -29.98 -9.52
N SER A 129 -0.01 -30.14 -8.31
CA SER A 129 -0.04 -29.11 -7.27
C SER A 129 1.17 -28.17 -7.36
N GLY A 130 0.98 -26.88 -7.10
CA GLY A 130 2.05 -25.89 -7.06
C GLY A 130 1.83 -24.75 -8.06
N LEU A 131 2.70 -23.75 -8.00
CA LEU A 131 2.64 -22.62 -8.93
C LEU A 131 3.21 -23.02 -10.29
N LEU A 132 2.41 -22.83 -11.34
CA LEU A 132 2.88 -22.96 -12.72
C LEU A 132 3.64 -21.70 -13.13
N VAL A 133 4.96 -21.79 -13.19
CA VAL A 133 5.81 -20.70 -13.68
C VAL A 133 6.16 -20.93 -15.14
N ARG A 134 5.65 -20.06 -16.01
CA ARG A 134 6.01 -20.02 -17.42
C ARG A 134 6.89 -18.80 -17.66
N THR A 135 8.16 -19.05 -17.91
CA THR A 135 9.07 -17.99 -18.36
C THR A 135 8.91 -17.77 -19.86
N GLY A 136 8.83 -16.50 -20.23
CA GLY A 136 9.01 -16.05 -21.60
C GLY A 136 10.49 -16.17 -21.99
N ARG A 137 10.75 -16.22 -23.29
CA ARG A 137 12.12 -16.14 -23.82
C ARG A 137 12.67 -14.73 -23.56
N SER A 138 13.96 -14.62 -23.29
CA SER A 138 14.67 -13.34 -23.34
C SER A 138 14.65 -12.77 -24.75
N ALA A 139 14.51 -11.45 -24.87
CA ALA A 139 14.74 -10.76 -26.13
C ALA A 139 16.23 -10.91 -26.50
N VAL A 140 16.52 -11.38 -27.71
CA VAL A 140 17.87 -11.50 -28.26
C VAL A 140 17.88 -10.67 -29.54
N TYR A 141 18.88 -9.81 -29.71
CA TYR A 141 19.00 -8.90 -30.85
C TYR A 141 20.18 -9.26 -31.75
N PRO A 142 20.18 -8.81 -33.03
CA PRO A 142 21.34 -8.98 -33.91
C PRO A 142 22.59 -8.34 -33.30
N GLY A 143 23.61 -9.16 -33.02
CA GLY A 143 24.85 -8.73 -32.38
C GLY A 143 25.02 -9.24 -30.94
N ASP A 144 23.98 -9.79 -30.31
CA ASP A 144 24.13 -10.51 -29.05
C ASP A 144 24.85 -11.86 -29.28
N PRO A 145 25.64 -12.35 -28.30
CA PRO A 145 26.33 -13.64 -28.42
C PRO A 145 25.41 -14.84 -28.67
N GLU A 146 24.15 -14.74 -28.25
CA GLU A 146 23.17 -15.81 -28.42
C GLU A 146 22.35 -15.68 -29.72
N TRP A 147 22.55 -14.64 -30.54
CA TRP A 147 21.76 -14.46 -31.78
C TRP A 147 22.03 -15.60 -32.78
N PRO A 148 20.99 -16.19 -33.44
CA PRO A 148 19.57 -15.82 -33.45
C PRO A 148 18.65 -16.53 -32.43
N LYS A 149 19.20 -17.41 -31.56
CA LYS A 149 18.51 -18.30 -30.60
C LYS A 149 17.07 -18.66 -31.02
N PRO A 150 16.83 -19.59 -31.94
CA PRO A 150 15.46 -19.98 -32.32
C PRO A 150 14.63 -20.44 -31.09
N SER A 151 13.29 -20.47 -31.23
CA SER A 151 12.42 -20.91 -30.13
C SER A 151 12.64 -22.39 -29.81
N ASP A 152 12.89 -22.71 -28.54
CA ASP A 152 12.97 -24.10 -28.05
C ASP A 152 11.60 -24.82 -28.10
N ARG A 153 10.51 -24.05 -28.21
CA ARG A 153 9.14 -24.55 -28.35
C ARG A 153 8.72 -24.39 -29.81
N SER A 154 8.61 -25.50 -30.53
CA SER A 154 8.27 -25.52 -31.96
C SER A 154 6.93 -26.21 -32.22
N ILE A 155 6.52 -27.14 -31.35
CA ILE A 155 5.29 -27.94 -31.48
C ILE A 155 4.29 -27.49 -30.40
N PRO A 156 2.97 -27.51 -30.66
CA PRO A 156 1.96 -27.17 -29.65
C PRO A 156 2.08 -27.93 -28.31
N SER A 157 2.58 -29.16 -28.34
CA SER A 157 2.80 -29.97 -27.13
C SER A 157 3.93 -29.45 -26.24
N ASP A 158 4.86 -28.63 -26.75
CA ASP A 158 5.96 -28.04 -25.98
C ASP A 158 5.46 -27.03 -24.93
N TYR A 159 4.33 -26.37 -25.19
CA TYR A 159 3.76 -25.36 -24.30
C TYR A 159 3.13 -25.95 -23.03
N ALA A 160 2.79 -27.24 -23.05
CA ALA A 160 2.18 -27.97 -21.94
C ALA A 160 3.08 -29.08 -21.36
N ASN A 161 4.35 -29.13 -21.77
CA ASN A 161 5.29 -30.20 -21.43
C ASN A 161 5.48 -30.40 -19.91
N CYS A 162 5.56 -29.31 -19.11
CA CYS A 162 5.75 -29.37 -17.66
C CYS A 162 6.91 -30.31 -17.20
N GLY A 163 7.99 -30.36 -18.00
CA GLY A 163 9.15 -31.24 -17.77
C GLY A 163 8.96 -32.71 -18.15
N PHE A 164 7.89 -33.08 -18.87
CA PHE A 164 7.60 -34.46 -19.27
C PHE A 164 8.63 -35.03 -20.25
N LYS A 165 9.11 -34.24 -21.20
CA LYS A 165 10.16 -34.64 -22.15
C LYS A 165 11.51 -34.84 -21.46
N ASP A 166 11.76 -34.14 -20.35
CA ASP A 166 13.03 -34.19 -19.62
C ASP A 166 13.13 -35.39 -18.65
N ARG A 167 12.11 -36.25 -18.61
CA ARG A 167 12.10 -37.44 -17.74
C ARG A 167 13.08 -38.51 -18.22
N ASP A 168 13.73 -39.20 -17.30
CA ASP A 168 14.54 -40.40 -17.62
C ASP A 168 13.73 -41.71 -17.57
N VAL A 169 12.58 -41.69 -16.88
CA VAL A 169 11.72 -42.87 -16.67
C VAL A 169 10.74 -43.01 -17.83
N LEU A 170 10.45 -44.24 -18.29
CA LEU A 170 9.54 -44.52 -19.41
C LEU A 170 9.97 -43.83 -20.72
N ARG A 171 11.28 -43.75 -20.97
CA ARG A 171 11.81 -43.50 -22.31
C ARG A 171 12.00 -44.85 -22.98
N ASP A 172 11.48 -44.98 -24.19
CA ASP A 172 11.84 -46.09 -25.06
C ASP A 172 13.35 -45.98 -25.32
N ARG A 173 14.13 -46.91 -24.77
CA ARG A 173 15.57 -46.96 -25.02
C ARG A 173 15.75 -47.39 -26.47
N ILE A 174 16.09 -46.43 -27.32
CA ILE A 174 16.55 -46.64 -28.69
C ILE A 174 18.07 -46.51 -28.68
#